data_AF-A0A534W1W3-F1
#
_entry.id   AF-A0A534W1W3-F1
#
_cell.length_a   1.000
_cell.length_b   1.000
_cell.length_c   1.000
_cell.angle_alpha   90.00
_cell.angle_beta   90.00
_cell.angle_gamma   90.00
#
_symmetry.space_group_name_H-M   'P 1'
#
loop_
_entity.id
_entity.type
_entity.pdbx_description
1 polymer ?
#
loop_
_entity_poly.entity_id
_entity_poly.type
_entity_poly.pdbx_seq_one_letter_code
_entity_poly.pdbx_strand_id
1 'polypeptide(L)'
;MQRAGERLSILDLLPYDGFTVLAGPEGWAWAAAGAGIRELPIRCLIAGRDFTDPEGHWASVCQITADGALLVRPDQHVAWRARSAPADPAAALASALRTVFGLV
;
A
#
# COMPACT_ATOMS: atom_id res chain seq x y z
N MET A 1 14.11 -1.82 -4.50
CA MET A 1 13.05 -2.63 -5.12
C MET A 1 13.50 -3.04 -6.52
N GLN A 2 12.92 -4.09 -7.07
CA GLN A 2 13.09 -4.44 -8.48
C GLN A 2 11.74 -4.57 -9.18
N ARG A 3 11.70 -4.16 -10.46
CA ARG A 3 10.55 -4.37 -11.35
C ARG A 3 11.10 -4.65 -12.75
N ALA A 4 10.64 -5.74 -13.39
CA ALA A 4 11.13 -6.16 -14.71
C ALA A 4 12.67 -6.28 -14.82
N GLY A 5 13.36 -6.63 -13.73
CA GLY A 5 14.82 -6.77 -13.69
C GLY A 5 15.60 -5.48 -13.43
N GLU A 6 14.93 -4.32 -13.37
CA GLU A 6 15.57 -3.04 -13.07
C GLU A 6 15.49 -2.72 -11.57
N ARG A 7 16.59 -2.19 -11.01
CA ARG A 7 16.63 -1.70 -9.62
C ARG A 7 16.00 -0.32 -9.56
N LEU A 8 14.96 -0.18 -8.74
CA LEU A 8 14.19 1.04 -8.54
C LEU A 8 14.18 1.44 -7.07
N SER A 9 14.08 2.75 -6.84
CA SER A 9 13.63 3.29 -5.56
C SER A 9 12.17 2.89 -5.33
N ILE A 10 11.76 2.76 -4.07
CA ILE A 10 10.34 2.57 -3.78
C ILE A 10 9.52 3.80 -4.19
N LEU A 11 10.12 4.99 -4.16
CA LEU A 11 9.49 6.23 -4.59
C LEU A 11 9.16 6.20 -6.09
N ASP A 12 9.96 5.51 -6.90
CA ASP A 12 9.71 5.36 -8.33
C ASP A 12 8.45 4.50 -8.62
N LEU A 13 7.99 3.73 -7.63
CA LEU A 13 6.74 2.95 -7.72
C LEU A 13 5.50 3.78 -7.38
N LEU A 14 5.67 4.91 -6.70
CA LEU A 14 4.61 5.72 -6.13
C LEU A 14 4.25 6.88 -7.07
N PRO A 15 3.09 6.81 -7.77
CA PRO A 15 2.66 7.91 -8.62
C PRO A 15 2.27 9.14 -7.79
N TYR A 16 2.42 10.31 -8.39
CA TYR A 16 2.07 11.61 -7.80
C TYR A 16 0.60 12.02 -8.05
N ASP A 17 -0.18 11.20 -8.76
CA ASP A 17 -1.56 11.51 -9.18
C ASP A 17 -2.64 10.86 -8.31
N GLY A 18 -2.26 10.08 -7.28
CA GLY A 18 -3.20 9.36 -6.45
C GLY A 18 -2.56 8.68 -5.24
N PHE A 19 -3.41 8.04 -4.45
CA PHE A 19 -2.97 7.26 -3.31
C PHE A 19 -2.45 5.90 -3.78
N THR A 20 -1.51 5.35 -3.02
CA THR A 20 -1.01 3.99 -3.26
C THR A 20 -1.13 3.16 -2.01
N VAL A 21 -1.71 1.98 -2.12
CA VAL A 21 -1.63 0.93 -1.13
C VAL A 21 -0.45 0.03 -1.48
N LEU A 22 0.58 0.02 -0.64
CA LEU A 22 1.69 -0.94 -0.73
C LEU A 22 1.41 -2.09 0.23
N ALA A 23 1.22 -3.30 -0.30
CA ALA A 23 0.84 -4.46 0.47
C ALA A 23 1.93 -5.55 0.44
N GLY A 24 1.97 -6.36 1.50
CA GLY A 24 2.79 -7.56 1.54
C GLY A 24 2.34 -8.63 0.53
N PRO A 25 3.10 -9.72 0.37
CA PRO A 25 2.84 -10.76 -0.63
C PRO A 25 1.48 -11.48 -0.52
N GLU A 26 0.87 -11.48 0.66
CA GLU A 26 -0.45 -12.06 0.92
C GLU A 26 -1.56 -10.99 1.01
N GLY A 27 -1.24 -9.72 0.70
CA GLY A 27 -2.11 -8.57 0.87
C GLY A 27 -3.22 -8.40 -0.19
N TRP A 28 -3.72 -9.47 -0.80
CA TRP A 28 -4.72 -9.40 -1.88
C TRP A 28 -6.02 -8.73 -1.47
N ALA A 29 -6.42 -8.86 -0.20
CA ALA A 29 -7.60 -8.20 0.33
C ALA A 29 -7.51 -6.67 0.25
N TRP A 30 -6.30 -6.10 0.28
CA TRP A 30 -6.09 -4.66 0.10
C TRP A 30 -6.33 -4.19 -1.33
N ALA A 31 -6.05 -5.02 -2.33
CA ALA A 31 -6.36 -4.71 -3.71
C ALA A 31 -7.88 -4.64 -3.92
N ALA A 32 -8.63 -5.58 -3.34
CA ALA A 32 -10.10 -5.55 -3.36
C ALA A 32 -10.65 -4.32 -2.60
N ALA A 33 -10.10 -4.02 -1.41
CA ALA A 33 -10.46 -2.85 -0.62
C ALA A 33 -10.24 -1.54 -1.40
N GLY A 34 -9.07 -1.36 -2.02
CA GLY A 34 -8.75 -0.18 -2.83
C GLY A 34 -9.66 -0.04 -4.05
N ALA A 35 -9.96 -1.14 -4.75
CA ALA A 35 -10.87 -1.14 -5.89
C ALA A 35 -12.33 -0.77 -5.52
N GLY A 36 -12.73 -0.98 -4.27
CA GLY A 36 -14.06 -0.63 -3.77
C GLY A 36 -14.26 0.88 -3.56
N ILE A 37 -13.19 1.67 -3.49
CA ILE A 37 -13.25 3.12 -3.29
C ILE A 37 -13.19 3.79 -4.66
N ARG A 38 -14.27 4.47 -5.06
CA ARG A 38 -14.46 4.97 -6.43
C ARG A 38 -14.25 6.48 -6.56
N GLU A 39 -14.24 7.17 -5.44
CA GLU A 39 -14.16 8.63 -5.33
C GLU A 39 -12.74 9.17 -5.53
N LEU A 40 -11.73 8.28 -5.46
CA LEU A 40 -10.32 8.64 -5.45
C LEU A 40 -9.50 7.65 -6.29
N PRO A 41 -8.44 8.11 -7.00
CA PRO A 41 -7.48 7.21 -7.61
C PRO A 41 -6.66 6.51 -6.52
N ILE A 42 -6.86 5.20 -6.39
CA ILE A 42 -6.09 4.34 -5.49
C ILE A 42 -5.47 3.21 -6.30
N ARG A 43 -4.13 3.16 -6.32
CA ARG A 43 -3.37 2.05 -6.88
C ARG A 43 -3.01 1.07 -5.77
N CYS A 44 -3.13 -0.22 -6.01
CA CYS A 44 -2.61 -1.24 -5.09
C CYS A 44 -1.42 -1.96 -5.73
N LEU A 45 -0.28 -1.96 -5.03
CA LEU A 45 0.92 -2.69 -5.41
C LEU A 45 1.21 -3.77 -4.36
N ILE A 46 1.37 -5.01 -4.81
CA ILE A 46 1.60 -6.19 -3.98
C ILE A 46 3.05 -6.63 -4.16
N ALA A 47 3.77 -6.78 -3.04
CA ALA A 47 5.12 -7.31 -3.03
C ALA A 47 5.15 -8.75 -3.60
N GLY A 48 6.17 -9.07 -4.39
CA GLY A 48 6.28 -10.35 -5.11
C GLY A 48 5.46 -10.43 -6.40
N ARG A 49 4.51 -9.50 -6.63
CA ARG A 49 3.71 -9.42 -7.87
C ARG A 49 4.09 -8.21 -8.72
N ASP A 50 3.96 -7.02 -8.13
CA ASP A 50 4.14 -5.75 -8.86
C ASP A 50 5.56 -5.20 -8.70
N PHE A 51 6.22 -5.56 -7.60
CA PHE A 51 7.61 -5.27 -7.31
C PHE A 51 8.20 -6.37 -6.44
N THR A 52 9.51 -6.57 -6.51
CA THR A 52 10.23 -7.47 -5.62
C THR A 52 11.21 -6.70 -4.74
N ASP A 53 11.54 -7.30 -3.60
CA ASP A 53 12.57 -6.83 -2.69
C ASP A 53 13.60 -7.96 -2.48
N PRO A 54 14.59 -8.09 -3.37
CA PRO A 54 15.57 -9.19 -3.32
C PRO A 54 16.32 -9.26 -2.00
N GLU A 55 16.53 -8.11 -1.35
CA GLU A 55 17.20 -8.02 -0.06
C GLU A 55 16.28 -8.39 1.13
N GLY A 56 14.96 -8.51 0.92
CA GLY A 56 14.00 -8.99 1.93
C GLY A 56 13.82 -8.08 3.15
N HIS A 57 14.26 -6.82 3.07
CA HIS A 57 14.24 -5.87 4.20
C HIS A 57 12.97 -5.01 4.23
N TRP A 58 12.25 -4.89 3.12
CA TRP A 58 11.16 -3.94 2.93
C TRP A 58 10.05 -4.11 3.96
N ALA A 59 9.54 -5.32 4.14
CA ALA A 59 8.45 -5.58 5.08
C ALA A 59 8.87 -5.24 6.53
N SER A 60 10.13 -5.51 6.88
CA SER A 60 10.72 -5.18 8.19
C SER A 60 10.82 -3.66 8.39
N VAL A 61 11.36 -2.93 7.40
CA VAL A 61 11.44 -1.46 7.41
C VAL A 61 10.05 -0.82 7.49
N CYS A 62 9.10 -1.36 6.73
CA CYS A 62 7.71 -0.91 6.73
C CYS A 62 6.93 -1.36 7.97
N GLN A 63 7.49 -2.25 8.79
CA GLN A 63 6.89 -2.83 9.99
C GLN A 63 5.51 -3.45 9.73
N ILE A 64 5.40 -4.23 8.67
CA ILE A 64 4.19 -4.98 8.29
C ILE A 64 4.50 -6.47 8.13
N THR A 65 3.48 -7.32 8.30
CA THR A 65 3.51 -8.75 8.01
C THR A 65 3.17 -9.02 6.54
N ALA A 66 3.14 -10.30 6.15
CA ALA A 66 2.89 -10.73 4.77
C ALA A 66 1.53 -10.24 4.22
N ASP A 67 0.55 -10.06 5.08
CA ASP A 67 -0.81 -9.60 4.80
C ASP A 67 -1.05 -8.14 5.17
N GLY A 68 -0.04 -7.43 5.71
CA GLY A 68 -0.15 -6.02 6.08
C GLY A 68 -0.07 -5.06 4.89
N ALA A 69 -0.30 -3.77 5.17
CA ALA A 69 -0.25 -2.74 4.14
C ALA A 69 0.09 -1.33 4.67
N LEU A 70 0.58 -0.49 3.77
CA LEU A 70 0.74 0.95 3.94
C LEU A 70 -0.19 1.69 2.98
N LEU A 71 -0.82 2.76 3.46
CA LEU A 71 -1.44 3.78 2.61
C LEU A 71 -0.45 4.93 2.45
N VAL A 72 -0.10 5.23 1.20
CA VAL A 72 0.87 6.25 0.82
C VAL A 72 0.16 7.34 0.03
N ARG A 73 0.42 8.60 0.39
CA ARG A 73 -0.15 9.80 -0.23
C ARG A 73 0.52 10.11 -1.58
N PRO A 74 -0.10 10.96 -2.42
CA PRO A 74 0.52 11.42 -3.66
C PRO A 74 1.84 12.18 -3.46
N ASP A 75 2.08 12.77 -2.28
CA ASP A 75 3.35 13.39 -1.89
C ASP A 75 4.36 12.38 -1.31
N GLN A 76 4.12 11.09 -1.52
CA GLN A 76 4.95 9.94 -1.14
C GLN A 76 5.16 9.74 0.36
N HIS A 77 4.36 10.39 1.21
CA HIS A 77 4.35 10.16 2.64
C HIS A 77 3.41 9.02 3.04
N VAL A 78 3.82 8.20 4.00
CA VAL A 78 2.95 7.19 4.60
C VAL A 78 1.86 7.91 5.41
N ALA A 79 0.61 7.78 4.97
CA ALA A 79 -0.57 8.30 5.67
C ALA A 79 -1.05 7.36 6.78
N TRP A 80 -0.93 6.05 6.55
CA TRP A 80 -1.45 5.05 7.47
C TRP A 80 -0.77 3.70 7.26
N ARG A 81 -0.80 2.86 8.30
CA ARG A 81 -0.21 1.52 8.34
C ARG A 81 -1.16 0.54 9.01
N ALA A 82 -1.36 -0.61 8.38
CA ALA A 82 -1.86 -1.83 9.01
C ALA A 82 -0.70 -2.83 9.12
N ARG A 83 -0.36 -3.21 10.36
CA ARG A 83 0.68 -4.21 10.59
C ARG A 83 0.32 -5.55 9.92
N SER A 84 -0.93 -5.99 10.03
CA SER A 84 -1.51 -7.19 9.41
C SER A 84 -2.90 -6.86 8.86
N ALA A 85 -3.49 -7.75 8.05
CA ALA A 85 -4.85 -7.56 7.57
C ALA A 85 -5.85 -7.66 8.75
N PRO A 86 -6.73 -6.66 8.94
CA PRO A 86 -7.85 -6.79 9.86
C PRO A 86 -8.93 -7.68 9.25
N ALA A 87 -9.96 -8.01 10.04
CA ALA A 87 -11.11 -8.78 9.55
C ALA A 87 -11.84 -8.10 8.38
N ASP A 88 -11.84 -6.76 8.34
CA ASP A 88 -12.39 -5.97 7.25
C ASP A 88 -11.36 -4.91 6.76
N PRO A 89 -10.54 -5.28 5.76
CA PRO A 89 -9.56 -4.36 5.16
C PRO A 89 -10.20 -3.17 4.44
N ALA A 90 -11.42 -3.33 3.90
CA ALA A 90 -12.13 -2.26 3.20
C ALA A 90 -12.57 -1.17 4.18
N ALA A 91 -13.19 -1.56 5.30
CA ALA A 91 -13.55 -0.62 6.35
C ALA A 91 -12.32 0.08 6.95
N ALA A 92 -11.23 -0.65 7.17
CA ALA A 92 -9.98 -0.09 7.70
C ALA A 92 -9.38 0.96 6.74
N LEU A 93 -9.30 0.65 5.45
CA LEU A 93 -8.78 1.57 4.42
C LEU A 93 -9.66 2.82 4.27
N ALA A 94 -10.99 2.65 4.22
CA ALA A 94 -11.92 3.76 4.16
C ALA A 94 -11.80 4.68 5.39
N SER A 95 -11.64 4.09 6.58
CA SER A 95 -11.43 4.86 7.80
C SER A 95 -10.11 5.65 7.78
N ALA A 96 -9.02 5.02 7.32
CA ALA A 96 -7.74 5.70 7.16
C ALA A 96 -7.84 6.91 6.22
N LEU A 97 -8.53 6.77 5.08
CA LEU A 97 -8.74 7.87 4.14
C LEU A 97 -9.56 9.00 4.76
N ARG A 98 -10.65 8.70 5.48
CA ARG A 98 -11.43 9.74 6.19
C ARG A 98 -10.56 10.54 7.15
N THR A 99 -9.68 9.89 7.91
CA THR A 99 -8.73 10.58 8.80
C THR A 99 -7.79 11.50 8.02
N VAL A 100 -7.25 11.04 6.88
CA VAL A 100 -6.38 11.85 6.02
C VAL A 100 -7.09 13.09 5.48
N PHE A 101 -8.39 12.99 5.16
CA PHE A 101 -9.20 14.11 4.69
C PHE A 101 -9.84 14.95 5.80
N GLY A 102 -9.59 14.64 7.08
CA GLY A 102 -10.17 15.36 8.21
C GLY A 102 -11.69 15.18 8.35
N LEU A 103 -12.23 14.04 7.91
CA LEU A 103 -13.65 13.69 7.94
C LEU A 103 -14.03 12.86 9.19
N VAL A 104 -13.27 13.00 10.27
CA VAL A 104 -13.39 12.24 11.54
C VAL A 104 -14.08 13.04 12.63
#